data_AF-A0AAD1NWV9-F1
#
_entry.id   AF-A0AAD1NWV9-F1
#
_cell.length_a   1.000
_cell.length_b   1.000
_cell.length_c   1.000
_cell.angle_alpha   90.00
_cell.angle_beta   90.00
_cell.angle_gamma   90.00
#
_symmetry.space_group_name_H-M   'P 1'
#
loop_
_entity.id
_entity.type
_entity.pdbx_description
1 polymer ?
#
loop_
_entity_poly.entity_id
_entity_poly.type
_entity_poly.pdbx_seq_one_letter_code
_entity_poly.pdbx_strand_id
1 'polypeptide(L)'
;MALITGSSHVLTGQSTTEIHGQGFFGAYTDAVMPGQYTVEGSGVSTGSVLKWFKDNFAVDVTSAAERVGLNPYDVLNEQSKNIRPGSDGLIINEYFQGNRTPYTDSKARGIIWGLSLMHTPAHFYHAIQESVCYGTAHNLRAMNAAGFEVDRMVACGGATKSRDWMQMHADVTGVPIALTEVGDAVVLGTCMVAAVGAGLFKDLPEAAAQMVHEIDLIEPDQERHEEYRYYVDKYCDTYPRLRPMIHDMVDHEAAKN
;
A
#
# COMPACT_ATOMS: atom_id res chain seq x y z
N MET A 1 -5.54 -12.32 -3.07
CA MET A 1 -5.41 -11.02 -3.75
C MET A 1 -3.93 -10.69 -3.98
N ALA A 2 -3.56 -9.96 -5.03
CA ALA A 2 -2.20 -9.46 -5.23
C ALA A 2 -2.02 -8.05 -4.66
N LEU A 3 -0.94 -7.82 -3.92
CA LEU A 3 -0.51 -6.52 -3.39
C LEU A 3 0.78 -6.09 -4.12
N ILE A 4 0.62 -5.31 -5.18
CA ILE A 4 1.73 -4.88 -6.03
C ILE A 4 2.25 -3.55 -5.50
N THR A 5 3.46 -3.57 -4.95
CA THR A 5 4.03 -2.43 -4.21
C THR A 5 5.08 -1.68 -5.02
N GLY A 6 5.09 -0.35 -4.93
CA GLY A 6 6.02 0.48 -5.68
C GLY A 6 5.89 1.96 -5.30
N SER A 7 6.07 2.86 -6.28
CA SER A 7 5.75 4.28 -6.09
C SER A 7 4.30 4.47 -5.64
N SER A 8 3.40 3.67 -6.22
CA SER A 8 2.00 3.46 -5.84
C SER A 8 1.78 2.00 -5.46
N HIS A 9 0.69 1.70 -4.74
CA HIS A 9 0.21 0.34 -4.54
C HIS A 9 -0.99 0.05 -5.44
N VAL A 10 -1.04 -1.17 -5.96
CA VAL A 10 -2.21 -1.74 -6.64
C VAL A 10 -2.62 -2.99 -5.87
N LEU A 11 -3.89 -3.06 -5.48
CA LEU A 11 -4.52 -4.22 -4.88
C LEU A 11 -5.42 -4.82 -5.94
N THR A 12 -5.09 -6.00 -6.47
CA THR A 12 -5.88 -6.59 -7.56
C THR A 12 -6.26 -8.04 -7.26
N GLY A 13 -7.51 -8.37 -7.53
CA GLY A 13 -8.09 -9.68 -7.29
C GLY A 13 -9.00 -10.12 -8.43
N GLN A 14 -9.35 -11.40 -8.43
CA GLN A 14 -10.29 -11.99 -9.38
C GLN A 14 -11.54 -12.48 -8.64
N SER A 15 -12.70 -12.30 -9.26
CA SER A 15 -13.99 -12.77 -8.77
C SER A 15 -14.73 -13.55 -9.86
N THR A 16 -15.48 -14.59 -9.47
CA THR A 16 -16.39 -15.32 -10.37
C THR A 16 -17.71 -14.58 -10.62
N THR A 17 -18.00 -13.55 -9.81
CA THR A 17 -19.17 -12.70 -9.95
C THR A 17 -18.76 -11.25 -10.13
N GLU A 18 -19.61 -10.48 -10.82
CA GLU A 18 -19.40 -9.05 -10.99
C GLU A 18 -19.48 -8.33 -9.63
N ILE A 19 -18.54 -7.42 -9.37
CA ILE A 19 -18.47 -6.65 -8.13
C ILE A 19 -18.37 -5.17 -8.46
N HIS A 20 -19.28 -4.40 -7.88
CA HIS A 20 -19.35 -2.94 -8.03
C HIS A 20 -19.30 -2.30 -6.66
N GLY A 21 -18.56 -1.21 -6.54
CA GLY A 21 -18.54 -0.41 -5.33
C GLY A 21 -17.92 0.95 -5.55
N GLN A 22 -18.05 1.81 -4.55
CA GLN A 22 -17.52 3.17 -4.64
C GLN A 22 -15.99 3.16 -4.51
N GLY A 23 -15.33 3.86 -5.43
CA GLY A 23 -13.93 4.26 -5.25
C GLY A 23 -12.88 3.25 -5.68
N PHE A 24 -13.24 2.01 -5.98
CA PHE A 24 -12.34 1.02 -6.56
C PHE A 24 -12.77 0.69 -7.99
N PHE A 25 -11.85 0.18 -8.79
CA PHE A 25 -12.06 -0.14 -10.20
C PHE A 25 -12.51 -1.59 -10.38
N GLY A 26 -13.20 -1.83 -11.49
CA GLY A 26 -13.87 -3.09 -11.80
C GLY A 26 -15.37 -2.88 -12.03
N ALA A 27 -16.10 -3.90 -12.43
CA ALA A 27 -15.62 -5.25 -12.72
C ALA A 27 -15.13 -5.37 -14.18
N TYR A 28 -13.83 -5.62 -14.40
CA TYR A 28 -13.29 -5.85 -15.75
C TYR A 28 -13.33 -7.35 -16.09
N THR A 29 -14.24 -7.74 -16.98
CA THR A 29 -14.35 -9.14 -17.45
C THR A 29 -13.17 -9.51 -18.35
N ASP A 30 -12.65 -10.74 -18.20
CA ASP A 30 -11.61 -11.33 -19.05
C ASP A 30 -10.28 -10.56 -19.07
N ALA A 31 -10.09 -9.60 -18.16
CA ALA A 31 -8.90 -8.74 -18.16
C ALA A 31 -7.62 -9.47 -17.72
N VAL A 32 -7.74 -10.49 -16.86
CA VAL A 32 -6.62 -11.34 -16.43
C VAL A 32 -6.95 -12.81 -16.65
N MET A 33 -8.08 -13.27 -16.11
CA MET A 33 -8.55 -14.65 -16.21
C MET A 33 -9.82 -14.73 -17.06
N PRO A 34 -9.87 -15.58 -18.09
CA PRO A 34 -11.10 -15.81 -18.85
C PRO A 34 -12.26 -16.26 -17.96
N GLY A 35 -13.43 -15.66 -18.14
CA GLY A 35 -14.66 -15.90 -17.39
C GLY A 35 -14.69 -15.30 -15.98
N GLN A 36 -13.69 -14.50 -15.60
CA GLN A 36 -13.61 -13.85 -14.29
C GLN A 36 -13.61 -12.32 -14.42
N TYR A 37 -13.87 -11.68 -13.29
CA TYR A 37 -13.92 -10.22 -13.15
C TYR A 37 -12.74 -9.75 -12.31
N THR A 38 -11.91 -8.88 -12.88
CA THR A 38 -10.84 -8.20 -12.15
C THR A 38 -11.42 -7.06 -11.32
N VAL A 39 -11.07 -7.04 -10.04
CA VAL A 39 -11.34 -5.95 -9.09
C VAL A 39 -10.00 -5.31 -8.71
N GLU A 40 -9.94 -3.98 -8.67
CA GLU A 40 -8.70 -3.25 -8.41
C GLU A 40 -8.91 -2.05 -7.47
N GLY A 41 -8.16 -2.01 -6.38
CA GLY A 41 -7.99 -0.84 -5.51
C GLY A 41 -6.58 -0.25 -5.67
N SER A 42 -6.40 1.02 -5.29
CA SER A 42 -5.10 1.66 -5.44
C SER A 42 -4.80 2.71 -4.39
N GLY A 43 -3.56 2.68 -3.88
CA GLY A 43 -2.92 3.75 -3.12
C GLY A 43 -1.97 4.54 -4.01
N VAL A 44 -2.24 5.83 -4.23
CA VAL A 44 -1.52 6.64 -5.23
C VAL A 44 -0.09 6.97 -4.79
N SER A 45 0.08 7.39 -3.54
CA SER A 45 1.36 7.83 -3.01
C SER A 45 1.81 6.94 -1.87
N THR A 46 2.65 5.96 -2.18
CA THR A 46 3.05 4.94 -1.20
C THR A 46 4.57 4.91 -1.05
N GLY A 47 5.30 4.21 -1.92
CA GLY A 47 6.75 4.37 -2.02
C GLY A 47 7.15 5.80 -2.40
N SER A 48 6.30 6.53 -3.14
CA SER A 48 6.59 7.92 -3.51
C SER A 48 6.55 8.88 -2.32
N VAL A 49 5.68 8.66 -1.31
CA VAL A 49 5.66 9.50 -0.10
C VAL A 49 6.87 9.22 0.80
N LEU A 50 7.31 7.97 0.91
CA LEU A 50 8.56 7.62 1.59
C LEU A 50 9.78 8.25 0.89
N LYS A 51 9.82 8.17 -0.45
CA LYS A 51 10.87 8.81 -1.24
C LYS A 51 10.86 10.33 -1.03
N TRP A 52 9.68 10.96 -1.08
CA TRP A 52 9.51 12.39 -0.84
C TRP A 52 10.05 12.78 0.55
N PHE A 53 9.72 12.03 1.60
CA PHE A 53 10.23 12.29 2.93
C PHE A 53 11.75 12.15 2.99
N LYS A 54 12.29 11.03 2.47
CA LYS A 54 13.73 10.77 2.42
C LYS A 54 14.49 11.91 1.75
N ASP A 55 14.01 12.36 0.58
CA ASP A 55 14.69 13.36 -0.24
C ASP A 55 14.57 14.79 0.30
N ASN A 56 13.56 15.11 1.10
CA ASN A 56 13.30 16.49 1.56
C ASN A 56 13.56 16.70 3.06
N PHE A 57 13.37 15.67 3.88
CA PHE A 57 13.39 15.78 5.35
C PHE A 57 14.44 14.91 6.03
N ALA A 58 14.97 13.88 5.35
CA ALA A 58 16.03 13.01 5.86
C ALA A 58 17.33 13.12 5.04
N VAL A 59 17.64 14.32 4.55
CA VAL A 59 18.77 14.58 3.65
C VAL A 59 20.12 14.27 4.31
N ASP A 60 20.24 14.59 5.59
CA ASP A 60 21.42 14.33 6.42
C ASP A 60 21.64 12.82 6.61
N VAL A 61 20.59 12.08 7.01
CA VAL A 61 20.61 10.62 7.15
C VAL A 61 20.93 9.95 5.81
N THR A 62 20.29 10.41 4.74
CA THR A 62 20.52 9.92 3.37
C THR A 62 21.97 10.10 2.94
N SER A 63 22.49 11.33 3.08
CA SER A 63 23.87 11.66 2.71
C SER A 63 24.88 10.87 3.54
N ALA A 64 24.62 10.68 4.83
CA ALA A 64 25.50 9.92 5.71
C ALA A 64 25.52 8.43 5.33
N ALA A 65 24.35 7.83 5.11
CA ALA A 65 24.22 6.44 4.70
C ALA A 65 24.93 6.16 3.37
N GLU A 66 24.71 7.01 2.36
CA GLU A 66 25.31 6.86 1.04
C GLU A 66 26.85 6.95 1.07
N ARG A 67 27.43 7.83 1.90
CA ARG A 67 28.89 7.95 2.07
C ARG A 67 29.55 6.68 2.59
N VAL A 68 28.83 5.88 3.38
CA VAL A 68 29.33 4.62 3.94
C VAL A 68 28.79 3.39 3.20
N GLY A 69 28.13 3.59 2.05
CA GLY A 69 27.60 2.51 1.21
C GLY A 69 26.37 1.80 1.78
N LEU A 70 25.66 2.42 2.72
CA LEU A 70 24.41 1.91 3.27
C LEU A 70 23.20 2.45 2.50
N ASN A 71 22.13 1.67 2.47
CA ASN A 71 20.84 2.12 1.96
C ASN A 71 20.16 3.03 3.02
N PRO A 72 19.79 4.27 2.66
CA PRO A 72 19.11 5.18 3.59
C PRO A 72 17.83 4.62 4.21
N TYR A 73 17.06 3.80 3.49
CA TYR A 73 15.82 3.21 4.02
C TYR A 73 16.12 2.24 5.15
N ASP A 74 17.23 1.50 5.09
CA ASP A 74 17.60 0.55 6.15
C ASP A 74 17.98 1.30 7.43
N VAL A 75 18.65 2.45 7.29
CA VAL A 75 18.96 3.33 8.43
C VAL A 75 17.69 3.92 9.05
N LEU A 76 16.76 4.39 8.22
CA LEU A 76 15.48 4.94 8.69
C LEU A 76 14.61 3.87 9.37
N ASN A 77 14.56 2.65 8.82
CA ASN A 77 13.89 1.51 9.44
C ASN A 77 14.48 1.19 10.82
N GLU A 78 15.81 1.14 10.94
CA GLU A 78 16.48 0.88 12.21
C GLU A 78 16.20 1.99 13.25
N GLN A 79 16.12 3.25 12.82
CA GLN A 79 15.80 4.38 13.70
C GLN A 79 14.33 4.38 14.17
N SER A 80 13.41 3.89 13.37
CA SER A 80 11.97 3.87 13.70
C SER A 80 11.48 2.59 14.36
N LYS A 81 12.26 1.49 14.36
CA LYS A 81 11.79 0.14 14.75
C LYS A 81 11.15 -0.01 16.13
N ASN A 82 11.48 0.88 17.07
CA ASN A 82 10.98 0.81 18.45
C ASN A 82 9.79 1.77 18.70
N ILE A 83 9.36 2.50 17.67
CA ILE A 83 8.17 3.35 17.75
C ILE A 83 6.95 2.42 17.75
N ARG A 84 6.05 2.65 18.70
CA ARG A 84 4.87 1.80 18.90
C ARG A 84 3.79 2.09 17.85
N PRO A 85 2.84 1.17 17.64
CA PRO A 85 1.66 1.40 16.82
C PRO A 85 1.02 2.78 17.07
N GLY A 86 0.71 3.47 15.97
CA GLY A 86 0.12 4.81 15.97
C GLY A 86 1.11 5.95 16.16
N SER A 87 2.42 5.68 16.08
CA SER A 87 3.49 6.68 16.08
C SER A 87 3.38 7.73 17.18
N ASP A 88 3.04 7.28 18.40
CA ASP A 88 2.80 8.12 19.59
C ASP A 88 1.78 9.27 19.35
N GLY A 89 0.82 9.03 18.47
CA GLY A 89 -0.30 9.93 18.16
C GLY A 89 -0.16 10.70 16.84
N LEU A 90 0.93 10.50 16.09
CA LEU A 90 1.13 11.11 14.77
C LEU A 90 0.40 10.33 13.68
N ILE A 91 -0.63 10.93 13.07
CA ILE A 91 -1.44 10.31 12.02
C ILE A 91 -1.26 11.06 10.70
N ILE A 92 -1.12 10.28 9.63
CA ILE A 92 -0.91 10.79 8.27
C ILE A 92 -1.95 10.19 7.32
N ASN A 93 -2.62 11.03 6.53
CA ASN A 93 -3.25 10.59 5.28
C ASN A 93 -2.29 10.88 4.13
N GLU A 94 -1.81 9.84 3.47
CA GLU A 94 -0.75 9.86 2.46
C GLU A 94 -1.21 10.32 1.08
N TYR A 95 -2.31 11.07 0.95
CA TYR A 95 -2.92 11.48 -0.33
C TYR A 95 -2.17 12.61 -1.05
N PHE A 96 -0.84 12.58 -1.04
CA PHE A 96 0.04 13.65 -1.53
C PHE A 96 -0.08 13.87 -3.04
N GLN A 97 -0.52 12.87 -3.80
CA GLN A 97 -0.82 12.97 -5.23
C GLN A 97 -2.31 12.68 -5.53
N GLY A 98 -3.20 13.01 -4.59
CA GLY A 98 -4.62 12.66 -4.68
C GLY A 98 -4.94 11.29 -4.08
N ASN A 99 -6.20 10.89 -4.17
CA ASN A 99 -6.68 9.58 -3.74
C ASN A 99 -7.45 8.90 -4.88
N ARG A 100 -7.16 7.62 -5.15
CA ARG A 100 -7.95 6.80 -6.08
C ARG A 100 -9.05 6.08 -5.31
N THR A 101 -8.66 5.25 -4.34
CA THR A 101 -9.58 4.45 -3.55
C THR A 101 -9.51 4.83 -2.07
N PRO A 102 -10.66 5.02 -1.39
CA PRO A 102 -12.05 4.89 -1.90
C PRO A 102 -12.69 6.20 -2.38
N TYR A 103 -11.96 7.31 -2.41
CA TYR A 103 -12.59 8.63 -2.61
C TYR A 103 -12.62 9.10 -4.07
N THR A 104 -11.74 8.57 -4.93
CA THR A 104 -11.58 9.00 -6.34
C THR A 104 -11.50 10.52 -6.46
N ASP A 105 -10.58 11.10 -5.70
CA ASP A 105 -10.48 12.54 -5.47
C ASP A 105 -9.08 13.04 -5.83
N SER A 106 -8.96 13.68 -7.00
CA SER A 106 -7.71 14.26 -7.49
C SER A 106 -7.30 15.54 -6.74
N LYS A 107 -8.23 16.16 -6.01
CA LYS A 107 -7.96 17.33 -5.16
C LYS A 107 -7.52 16.94 -3.74
N ALA A 108 -7.60 15.65 -3.37
CA ALA A 108 -7.06 15.19 -2.09
C ALA A 108 -5.58 15.58 -1.96
N ARG A 109 -5.18 15.99 -0.75
CA ARG A 109 -3.80 16.34 -0.40
C ARG A 109 -3.45 15.69 0.93
N GLY A 110 -2.14 15.53 1.15
CA GLY A 110 -1.61 14.95 2.37
C GLY A 110 -2.08 15.69 3.62
N ILE A 111 -2.36 14.94 4.68
CA ILE A 111 -2.73 15.49 6.00
C ILE A 111 -1.77 14.90 7.01
N ILE A 112 -1.22 15.74 7.89
CA ILE A 112 -0.41 15.32 9.03
C ILE A 112 -1.00 16.01 10.26
N TRP A 113 -1.37 15.24 11.28
CA TRP A 113 -1.92 15.79 12.52
C TRP A 113 -1.49 14.98 13.76
N GLY A 114 -1.65 15.58 14.94
CA GLY A 114 -1.17 14.98 16.21
C GLY A 114 0.25 15.37 16.61
N LEU A 115 0.86 16.35 15.93
CA LEU A 115 2.22 16.80 16.23
C LEU A 115 2.37 17.36 17.64
N SER A 116 3.52 17.05 18.22
CA SER A 116 4.00 17.54 19.51
C SER A 116 5.54 17.58 19.50
N LEU A 117 6.15 18.28 20.46
CA LEU A 117 7.61 18.48 20.51
C LEU A 117 8.44 17.18 20.72
N MET A 118 7.80 16.06 21.05
CA MET A 118 8.50 14.77 21.21
C MET A 118 8.77 14.06 19.88
N HIS A 119 8.04 14.42 18.83
CA HIS A 119 8.13 13.73 17.54
C HIS A 119 9.45 14.08 16.84
N THR A 120 10.10 13.04 16.30
CA THR A 120 11.38 13.14 15.60
C THR A 120 11.20 12.74 14.13
N PRO A 121 12.21 12.95 13.26
CA PRO A 121 12.16 12.44 11.88
C PRO A 121 11.85 10.94 11.79
N ALA A 122 12.29 10.13 12.77
CA ALA A 122 11.94 8.72 12.84
C ALA A 122 10.43 8.47 13.05
N HIS A 123 9.74 9.33 13.82
CA HIS A 123 8.28 9.25 13.98
C HIS A 123 7.56 9.59 12.69
N PHE A 124 8.03 10.58 11.93
CA PHE A 124 7.44 10.88 10.62
C PHE A 124 7.63 9.71 9.64
N TYR A 125 8.82 9.12 9.60
CA TYR A 125 9.08 7.97 8.75
C TYR A 125 8.16 6.78 9.11
N HIS A 126 8.06 6.46 10.41
CA HIS A 126 7.16 5.41 10.91
C HIS A 126 5.69 5.71 10.60
N ALA A 127 5.22 6.93 10.87
CA ALA A 127 3.85 7.34 10.59
C ALA A 127 3.51 7.31 9.09
N ILE A 128 4.49 7.58 8.21
CA ILE A 128 4.32 7.42 6.77
C ILE A 128 4.18 5.93 6.42
N GLN A 129 5.03 5.05 6.97
CA GLN A 129 4.90 3.60 6.77
C GLN A 129 3.53 3.09 7.21
N GLU A 130 3.09 3.50 8.41
CA GLU A 130 1.77 3.19 8.96
C GLU A 130 0.64 3.73 8.08
N SER A 131 0.74 4.96 7.58
CA SER A 131 -0.29 5.55 6.72
C SER A 131 -0.55 4.76 5.43
N VAL A 132 0.51 4.20 4.82
CA VAL A 132 0.39 3.33 3.64
C VAL A 132 -0.32 2.03 4.00
N CYS A 133 0.00 1.45 5.16
CA CYS A 133 -0.71 0.27 5.69
C CYS A 133 -2.18 0.60 5.99
N TYR A 134 -2.47 1.76 6.59
CA TYR A 134 -3.84 2.22 6.88
C TYR A 134 -4.64 2.44 5.58
N GLY A 135 -4.02 3.04 4.56
CA GLY A 135 -4.60 3.19 3.23
C GLY A 135 -4.94 1.84 2.60
N THR A 136 -4.06 0.85 2.75
CA THR A 136 -4.29 -0.54 2.30
C THR A 136 -5.49 -1.15 3.05
N ALA A 137 -5.54 -1.05 4.38
CA ALA A 137 -6.68 -1.53 5.16
C ALA A 137 -8.00 -0.82 4.78
N HIS A 138 -7.95 0.48 4.48
CA HIS A 138 -9.11 1.22 4.03
C HIS A 138 -9.62 0.76 2.64
N ASN A 139 -8.71 0.41 1.73
CA ASN A 139 -9.04 -0.22 0.46
C ASN A 139 -9.76 -1.57 0.69
N LEU A 140 -9.22 -2.41 1.58
CA LEU A 140 -9.83 -3.70 1.92
C LEU A 140 -11.23 -3.54 2.51
N ARG A 141 -11.44 -2.54 3.39
CA ARG A 141 -12.76 -2.23 3.94
C ARG A 141 -13.76 -1.85 2.84
N ALA A 142 -13.34 -1.05 1.86
CA ALA A 142 -14.19 -0.67 0.74
C ALA A 142 -14.54 -1.86 -0.17
N MET A 143 -13.57 -2.74 -0.42
CA MET A 143 -13.77 -3.99 -1.19
C MET A 143 -14.71 -4.95 -0.46
N ASN A 144 -14.50 -5.17 0.84
CA ASN A 144 -15.35 -6.04 1.67
C ASN A 144 -16.79 -5.52 1.72
N ALA A 145 -16.98 -4.20 1.88
CA ALA A 145 -18.31 -3.58 1.84
C ALA A 145 -19.05 -3.79 0.51
N ALA A 146 -18.33 -4.04 -0.59
CA ALA A 146 -18.88 -4.37 -1.89
C ALA A 146 -19.00 -5.89 -2.15
N GLY A 147 -18.69 -6.74 -1.16
CA GLY A 147 -18.76 -8.19 -1.26
C GLY A 147 -17.51 -8.87 -1.79
N PHE A 148 -16.38 -8.16 -1.92
CA PHE A 148 -15.08 -8.77 -2.24
C PHE A 148 -14.28 -9.01 -0.95
N GLU A 149 -14.40 -10.21 -0.39
CA GLU A 149 -13.64 -10.62 0.79
C GLU A 149 -12.22 -11.06 0.39
N VAL A 150 -11.23 -10.58 1.14
CA VAL A 150 -9.83 -10.94 0.96
C VAL A 150 -9.37 -11.74 2.18
N ASP A 151 -9.04 -13.00 1.94
CA ASP A 151 -8.50 -13.93 2.94
C ASP A 151 -6.96 -13.93 2.97
N ARG A 152 -6.33 -13.54 1.87
CA ARG A 152 -4.87 -13.58 1.71
C ARG A 152 -4.36 -12.58 0.68
N MET A 153 -3.18 -12.02 0.94
CA MET A 153 -2.44 -11.22 -0.04
C MET A 153 -1.15 -11.91 -0.49
N VAL A 154 -0.77 -11.72 -1.75
CA VAL A 154 0.54 -12.08 -2.30
C VAL A 154 1.24 -10.79 -2.69
N ALA A 155 2.36 -10.47 -2.03
CA ALA A 155 3.03 -9.19 -2.20
C ALA A 155 4.24 -9.29 -3.13
N CYS A 156 4.43 -8.25 -3.93
CA CYS A 156 5.61 -8.09 -4.78
C CYS A 156 6.05 -6.62 -4.85
N GLY A 157 7.21 -6.36 -5.44
CA GLY A 157 7.72 -5.01 -5.64
C GLY A 157 8.49 -4.42 -4.46
N GLY A 158 8.58 -3.09 -4.38
CA GLY A 158 9.59 -2.42 -3.55
C GLY A 158 9.45 -2.63 -2.04
N ALA A 159 8.23 -2.75 -1.52
CA ALA A 159 7.98 -2.87 -0.09
C ALA A 159 8.44 -4.23 0.47
N THR A 160 8.48 -5.28 -0.36
CA THR A 160 8.89 -6.63 0.07
C THR A 160 10.37 -6.72 0.47
N LYS A 161 11.17 -5.69 0.16
CA LYS A 161 12.56 -5.55 0.63
C LYS A 161 12.66 -5.28 2.13
N SER A 162 11.58 -4.83 2.78
CA SER A 162 11.51 -4.65 4.22
C SER A 162 10.49 -5.62 4.81
N ARG A 163 10.99 -6.70 5.44
CA ARG A 163 10.13 -7.68 6.09
C ARG A 163 9.31 -7.05 7.22
N ASP A 164 9.89 -6.13 7.98
CA ASP A 164 9.21 -5.42 9.06
C ASP A 164 8.05 -4.56 8.55
N TRP A 165 8.23 -3.88 7.40
CA TRP A 165 7.13 -3.12 6.82
C TRP A 165 6.05 -4.03 6.26
N MET A 166 6.39 -5.21 5.74
CA MET A 166 5.41 -6.22 5.36
C MET A 166 4.68 -6.81 6.57
N GLN A 167 5.37 -7.00 7.70
CA GLN A 167 4.74 -7.38 8.97
C GLN A 167 3.75 -6.31 9.42
N MET A 168 4.12 -5.03 9.34
CA MET A 168 3.20 -3.92 9.64
C MET A 168 1.97 -3.92 8.72
N HIS A 169 2.12 -4.23 7.43
CA HIS A 169 0.96 -4.39 6.54
C HIS A 169 0.05 -5.52 7.00
N ALA A 170 0.60 -6.69 7.33
CA ALA A 170 -0.18 -7.83 7.82
C ALA A 170 -0.91 -7.46 9.12
N ASP A 171 -0.20 -6.91 10.10
CA ASP A 171 -0.74 -6.50 11.40
C ASP A 171 -1.85 -5.46 11.23
N VAL A 172 -1.66 -4.43 10.39
CA VAL A 172 -2.66 -3.38 10.17
C VAL A 172 -3.90 -3.92 9.43
N THR A 173 -3.70 -4.77 8.42
CA THR A 173 -4.81 -5.26 7.59
C THR A 173 -5.54 -6.45 8.20
N GLY A 174 -4.89 -7.21 9.09
CA GLY A 174 -5.39 -8.48 9.62
C GLY A 174 -5.38 -9.61 8.58
N VAL A 175 -4.67 -9.43 7.46
CA VAL A 175 -4.66 -10.37 6.34
C VAL A 175 -3.26 -10.94 6.15
N PRO A 176 -3.08 -12.28 6.10
CA PRO A 176 -1.80 -12.92 5.84
C PRO A 176 -1.20 -12.51 4.50
N ILE A 177 0.13 -12.33 4.47
CA ILE A 177 0.86 -11.88 3.28
C ILE A 177 1.95 -12.86 2.88
N ALA A 178 1.83 -13.43 1.69
CA ALA A 178 2.84 -14.30 1.09
C ALA A 178 3.89 -13.46 0.35
N LEU A 179 5.16 -13.84 0.49
CA LEU A 179 6.27 -13.33 -0.30
C LEU A 179 6.72 -14.38 -1.32
N THR A 180 7.00 -13.95 -2.54
CA THR A 180 7.45 -14.83 -3.63
C THR A 180 8.96 -14.75 -3.83
N GLU A 181 9.55 -15.87 -4.29
CA GLU A 181 10.98 -15.96 -4.64
C GLU A 181 11.37 -14.88 -5.66
N VAL A 182 10.53 -14.71 -6.69
CA VAL A 182 10.68 -13.65 -7.67
C VAL A 182 9.92 -12.41 -7.20
N GLY A 183 10.68 -11.39 -6.77
CA GLY A 183 10.10 -10.11 -6.32
C GLY A 183 9.54 -9.23 -7.45
N ASP A 184 9.92 -9.50 -8.70
CA ASP A 184 9.40 -8.83 -9.91
C ASP A 184 8.27 -9.65 -10.54
N ALA A 185 7.06 -9.50 -9.98
CA ALA A 185 5.89 -10.22 -10.46
C ALA A 185 5.44 -9.81 -11.86
N VAL A 186 5.80 -8.61 -12.33
CA VAL A 186 5.40 -8.12 -13.66
C VAL A 186 6.19 -8.85 -14.73
N VAL A 187 7.51 -8.97 -14.54
CA VAL A 187 8.37 -9.73 -15.46
C VAL A 187 7.96 -11.21 -15.45
N LEU A 188 7.78 -11.82 -14.28
CA LEU A 188 7.38 -13.22 -14.18
C LEU A 188 6.01 -13.47 -14.84
N GLY A 189 5.01 -12.63 -14.58
CA GLY A 189 3.70 -12.72 -15.20
C GLY A 189 3.76 -12.60 -16.72
N THR A 190 4.63 -11.72 -17.24
CA THR A 190 4.85 -11.60 -18.70
C THR A 190 5.45 -12.89 -19.27
N CYS A 191 6.41 -13.51 -18.59
CA CYS A 191 6.96 -14.81 -18.98
C CYS A 191 5.90 -15.92 -18.95
N MET A 192 5.01 -15.94 -17.96
CA MET A 192 3.90 -16.90 -17.88
C MET A 192 2.96 -16.76 -19.08
N VAL A 193 2.55 -15.53 -19.41
CA VAL A 193 1.70 -15.26 -20.59
C VAL A 193 2.40 -15.72 -21.87
N ALA A 194 3.69 -15.44 -22.03
CA ALA A 194 4.47 -15.89 -23.19
C ALA A 194 4.59 -17.41 -23.26
N ALA A 195 4.78 -18.09 -22.12
CA ALA A 195 4.88 -19.54 -22.05
C ALA A 195 3.56 -20.24 -22.42
N VAL A 196 2.42 -19.69 -21.97
CA VAL A 196 1.09 -20.14 -22.38
C VAL A 196 0.87 -19.89 -23.87
N GLY A 197 1.22 -18.70 -24.37
CA GLY A 197 1.12 -18.38 -25.79
C GLY A 197 2.00 -19.25 -26.70
N ALA A 198 3.11 -19.74 -26.18
CA ALA A 198 4.01 -20.70 -26.84
C ALA A 198 3.56 -22.16 -26.71
N GLY A 199 2.49 -22.44 -25.96
CA GLY A 199 1.98 -23.79 -25.72
C GLY A 199 2.83 -24.64 -24.77
N LEU A 200 3.70 -24.02 -23.97
CA LEU A 200 4.49 -24.71 -22.93
C LEU A 200 3.65 -25.08 -21.71
N PHE A 201 2.60 -24.30 -21.46
CA PHE A 201 1.56 -24.55 -20.46
C PHE A 201 0.18 -24.38 -21.11
N LYS A 202 -0.81 -25.12 -20.62
CA LYS A 202 -2.20 -25.10 -21.08
C LYS A 202 -2.88 -23.76 -20.82
N ASP A 203 -2.65 -23.17 -19.65
CA ASP A 203 -3.29 -21.95 -19.18
C ASP A 203 -2.46 -21.23 -18.10
N LEU A 204 -2.89 -20.02 -17.72
CA LEU A 204 -2.20 -19.22 -16.70
C LEU A 204 -2.16 -19.90 -15.31
N PRO A 205 -3.21 -20.59 -14.83
CA PRO A 205 -3.13 -21.36 -13.59
C PRO A 205 -2.04 -22.44 -13.59
N GLU A 206 -1.89 -23.20 -14.68
CA GLU A 206 -0.82 -24.19 -14.78
C GLU A 206 0.56 -23.53 -14.77
N ALA A 207 0.75 -22.46 -15.55
CA ALA A 207 1.99 -21.69 -15.54
C ALA A 207 2.30 -21.14 -14.14
N ALA A 208 1.29 -20.59 -13.44
CA ALA A 208 1.44 -20.04 -12.10
C ALA A 208 1.90 -21.10 -11.09
N ALA A 209 1.27 -22.28 -11.12
CA ALA A 209 1.61 -23.38 -10.22
C ALA A 209 3.04 -23.91 -10.41
N GLN A 210 3.61 -23.77 -11.61
CA GLN A 210 4.97 -24.23 -11.94
C GLN A 210 6.03 -23.13 -11.82
N MET A 211 5.65 -21.85 -11.96
CA MET A 211 6.60 -20.73 -12.07
C MET A 211 6.59 -19.78 -10.87
N VAL A 212 5.55 -19.80 -10.03
CA VAL A 212 5.45 -18.95 -8.84
C VAL A 212 5.75 -19.79 -7.60
N HIS A 213 6.79 -19.40 -6.86
CA HIS A 213 7.20 -20.06 -5.62
C HIS A 213 7.14 -19.07 -4.46
N GLU A 214 6.41 -19.45 -3.41
CA GLU A 214 6.34 -18.70 -2.16
C GLU A 214 7.51 -19.10 -1.26
N ILE A 215 8.12 -18.11 -0.60
CA ILE A 215 9.31 -18.31 0.24
C ILE A 215 9.09 -17.91 1.70
N ASP A 216 8.05 -17.12 1.98
CA ASP A 216 7.67 -16.70 3.33
C ASP A 216 6.16 -16.44 3.38
N LEU A 217 5.57 -16.66 4.55
CA LEU A 217 4.19 -16.30 4.87
C LEU A 217 4.20 -15.49 6.16
N ILE A 218 3.83 -14.22 6.03
CA ILE A 218 3.77 -13.28 7.12
C ILE A 218 2.36 -13.29 7.68
N GLU A 219 2.21 -13.89 8.86
CA GLU A 219 0.96 -13.91 9.60
C GLU A 219 0.78 -12.61 10.41
N PRO A 220 -0.45 -12.06 10.49
CA PRO A 220 -0.73 -10.91 11.34
C PRO A 220 -0.60 -11.26 12.82
N ASP A 221 0.11 -10.41 13.56
CA ASP A 221 0.06 -10.41 15.02
C ASP A 221 -1.27 -9.82 15.48
N GLN A 222 -2.11 -10.66 16.09
CA GLN A 222 -3.47 -10.28 16.49
C GLN A 222 -3.47 -9.19 17.57
N GLU A 223 -2.51 -9.17 18.50
CA GLU A 223 -2.49 -8.11 19.51
C GLU A 223 -2.21 -6.74 18.87
N ARG A 224 -1.27 -6.71 17.90
CA ARG A 224 -0.99 -5.50 17.13
C ARG A 224 -2.13 -5.13 16.19
N HIS A 225 -2.80 -6.11 15.57
CA HIS A 225 -3.96 -5.86 14.74
C HIS A 225 -5.05 -5.13 15.52
N GLU A 226 -5.37 -5.63 16.71
CA GLU A 226 -6.37 -5.08 17.60
C GLU A 226 -6.03 -3.63 17.99
N GLU A 227 -4.75 -3.35 18.27
CA GLU A 227 -4.26 -1.99 18.56
C GLU A 227 -4.38 -1.07 17.34
N TYR A 228 -3.96 -1.53 16.15
CA TYR A 228 -4.00 -0.75 14.92
C TYR A 228 -5.39 -0.35 14.48
N ARG A 229 -6.42 -1.15 14.80
CA ARG A 229 -7.82 -0.83 14.42
C ARG A 229 -8.24 0.56 14.85
N TYR A 230 -7.85 1.00 16.06
CA TYR A 230 -8.16 2.35 16.53
C TYR A 230 -7.56 3.41 15.60
N TYR A 231 -6.29 3.25 15.20
CA TYR A 231 -5.58 4.20 14.36
C TYR A 231 -6.09 4.19 12.91
N VAL A 232 -6.43 3.02 12.37
CA VAL A 232 -7.09 2.90 11.06
C VAL A 232 -8.42 3.66 11.05
N ASP A 233 -9.22 3.56 12.12
CA ASP A 233 -10.48 4.31 12.21
C ASP A 233 -10.23 5.82 12.23
N LYS A 234 -9.23 6.30 12.96
CA LYS A 234 -8.84 7.72 12.96
C LYS A 234 -8.34 8.18 11.59
N TYR A 235 -7.54 7.36 10.91
CA TYR A 235 -7.09 7.61 9.55
C TYR A 235 -8.27 7.77 8.59
N CYS A 236 -9.26 6.85 8.64
CA CYS A 236 -10.46 6.89 7.78
C CYS A 236 -11.31 8.13 8.04
N ASP A 237 -11.49 8.49 9.31
CA ASP A 237 -12.29 9.64 9.75
C ASP A 237 -11.71 11.00 9.35
N THR A 238 -10.38 11.08 9.16
CA THR A 238 -9.67 12.35 9.03
C THR A 238 -9.99 13.07 7.71
N TYR A 239 -9.81 12.38 6.58
CA TYR A 239 -9.93 13.02 5.27
C TYR A 239 -11.33 13.59 4.98
N PRO A 240 -12.45 12.89 5.22
CA PRO A 240 -13.79 13.44 4.96
C PRO A 240 -14.07 14.75 5.70
N ARG A 241 -13.52 14.91 6.91
CA ARG A 241 -13.70 16.11 7.75
C ARG A 241 -12.93 17.31 7.20
N LEU A 242 -11.75 17.08 6.61
CA LEU A 242 -10.89 18.14 6.07
C LEU A 242 -11.09 18.37 4.58
N ARG A 243 -11.80 17.47 3.89
CA ARG A 243 -12.02 17.52 2.43
C ARG A 243 -12.52 18.88 1.93
N PRO A 244 -13.56 19.53 2.51
CA PRO A 244 -14.01 20.83 2.02
C PRO A 244 -12.90 21.89 2.07
N MET A 245 -12.19 22.00 3.18
CA MET A 245 -11.09 22.97 3.35
C MET A 245 -9.93 22.72 2.38
N ILE A 246 -9.61 21.44 2.13
CA ILE A 246 -8.57 21.06 1.17
C ILE A 246 -8.99 21.45 -0.25
N HIS A 247 -10.24 21.16 -0.62
CA HIS A 247 -10.78 21.50 -1.95
C HIS A 247 -10.79 23.01 -2.17
N ASP A 248 -11.27 23.78 -1.19
CA ASP A 248 -11.27 25.25 -1.25
C ASP A 248 -9.87 25.81 -1.49
N MET A 249 -8.85 25.25 -0.81
CA MET A 249 -7.46 25.67 -1.00
C MET A 249 -6.92 25.30 -2.38
N VAL A 250 -7.17 24.07 -2.84
CA VAL A 250 -6.72 23.62 -4.17
C VAL A 250 -7.36 24.45 -5.27
N ASP A 251 -8.66 24.76 -5.16
CA ASP A 251 -9.39 25.56 -6.14
C ASP A 251 -8.93 27.01 -6.14
N HIS A 252 -8.66 27.58 -4.96
CA HIS A 252 -8.09 28.92 -4.84
C HIS A 252 -6.72 29.03 -5.51
N GLU A 253 -5.81 28.08 -5.28
CA GLU A 253 -4.49 28.07 -5.91
C GLU A 253 -4.59 27.82 -7.43
N ALA A 254 -5.51 26.96 -7.88
CA ALA A 254 -5.71 26.71 -9.30
C ALA A 254 -6.19 27.96 -10.06
N ALA A 255 -7.02 28.80 -9.43
CA ALA A 255 -7.55 30.03 -10.02
C ALA A 255 -6.50 31.15 -10.20
N LYS A 256 -5.29 31.00 -9.66
CA LYS A 256 -4.17 31.95 -9.89
C LYS A 256 -3.47 31.75 -11.23
N ASN A 257 -3.66 30.60 -11.87
CA ASN A 257 -3.07 30.23 -13.16
C ASN A 257 -4.06 30.48 -14.31
#